data_AF-A0A3S5CGV7-F1
#
_entry.id   AF-A0A3S5CGV7-F1
#
_cell.length_a   1.000
_cell.length_b   1.000
_cell.length_c   1.000
_cell.angle_alpha   90.00
_cell.angle_beta   90.00
_cell.angle_gamma   90.00
#
_symmetry.space_group_name_H-M   'P 1'
#
loop_
_entity.id
_entity.type
_entity.pdbx_description
1 polymer ?
#
loop_
_entity_poly.entity_id
_entity_poly.type
_entity_poly.pdbx_seq_one_letter_code
_entity_poly.pdbx_strand_id
1 'polypeptide(L)'
;MPLLLKNIKQIVNVIKTNESKLIVEESDNIHITNSISTSRLSIIINDEGIIEDIIDSSRFSPSVKNIIEIDCNGGVVMPGFVDAHTHPVWAGDRVHEFTMKMSGASYIEIHEKGGGIHFTVRHTKEASEGELYASLKSRLKNFCRKGTTTLECKSGYGLTWEDEKKLLKVLTRAKRELPLDISITYLAAHAVPKNTNAEEFTEKIINEQIPLLEASMKKGEIDVDNIDVFCEKGVYNINQTKRILEAGMEIGLAGNFHADELTCLGGAEAII
;
A
#
# COMPACT_ATOMS: atom_id res chain seq x y z
N MET A 1 19.74 18.85 4.67
CA MET A 1 20.00 19.76 5.81
C MET A 1 19.36 19.14 7.03
N PRO A 2 20.04 19.12 8.18
CA PRO A 2 19.44 18.60 9.41
C PRO A 2 18.23 19.44 9.83
N LEU A 3 17.30 18.81 10.54
CA LEU A 3 16.05 19.40 11.01
C LEU A 3 15.91 19.21 12.52
N LEU A 4 15.54 20.27 13.23
CA LEU A 4 15.18 20.26 14.64
C LEU A 4 13.68 20.54 14.78
N LEU A 5 12.94 19.55 15.27
CA LEU A 5 11.58 19.78 15.76
C LEU A 5 11.67 20.15 17.25
N LYS A 6 11.24 21.34 17.63
CA LYS A 6 11.35 21.83 19.02
C LYS A 6 10.00 22.08 19.67
N ASN A 7 10.01 22.23 20.99
CA ASN A 7 8.83 22.57 21.79
C ASN A 7 7.69 21.53 21.72
N ILE A 8 8.03 20.24 21.59
CA ILE A 8 7.05 19.15 21.53
C ILE A 8 6.54 18.84 22.94
N LYS A 9 5.23 18.70 23.11
CA LYS A 9 4.62 18.33 24.40
C LYS A 9 4.67 16.83 24.63
N GLN A 10 4.45 16.05 23.58
CA GLN A 10 4.33 14.61 23.63
C GLN A 10 4.82 14.01 22.31
N ILE A 11 5.57 12.92 22.42
CA ILE A 11 5.97 12.08 21.28
C ILE A 11 5.33 10.72 21.48
N VAL A 12 4.62 10.25 20.46
CA VAL A 12 4.05 8.90 20.42
C VAL A 12 5.02 8.00 19.68
N ASN A 13 5.40 6.88 20.27
CA ASN A 13 6.28 5.89 19.68
C ASN A 13 5.55 4.54 19.64
N VAL A 14 5.66 3.82 18.52
CA VAL A 14 5.06 2.48 18.36
C VAL A 14 5.83 1.44 19.20
N ILE A 15 7.14 1.61 19.32
CA ILE A 15 8.05 0.74 20.09
C ILE A 15 9.05 1.60 20.87
N LYS A 16 9.53 1.10 22.01
CA LYS A 16 10.47 1.79 22.91
C LYS A 16 11.94 1.65 22.49
N THR A 17 12.24 0.61 21.70
CA THR A 17 13.57 0.19 21.25
C THR A 17 13.59 0.15 19.72
N ASN A 18 14.75 0.09 19.08
CA ASN A 18 14.90 -0.10 17.62
C ASN A 18 14.60 -1.56 17.18
N GLU A 19 13.68 -2.24 17.84
CA GLU A 19 13.41 -3.67 17.62
C GLU A 19 12.16 -3.87 16.77
N SER A 20 12.24 -4.68 15.72
CA SER A 20 11.04 -5.14 15.01
C SER A 20 10.26 -6.12 15.90
N LYS A 21 9.10 -5.71 16.40
CA LYS A 21 8.21 -6.54 17.23
C LYS A 21 6.88 -6.78 16.52
N LEU A 22 6.47 -8.05 16.41
CA LEU A 22 5.12 -8.41 16.00
C LEU A 22 4.17 -8.14 17.18
N ILE A 23 3.29 -7.15 17.04
CA ILE A 23 2.35 -6.77 18.11
C ILE A 23 1.07 -7.61 17.94
N VAL A 24 1.08 -8.84 18.46
CA VAL A 24 -0.12 -9.73 18.45
C VAL A 24 -0.84 -9.73 19.80
N GLU A 25 -0.13 -9.53 20.91
CA GLU A 25 -0.68 -9.71 22.27
C GLU A 25 -0.60 -8.47 23.19
N GLU A 26 0.04 -7.38 22.74
CA GLU A 26 0.25 -6.16 23.54
C GLU A 26 -0.35 -4.91 22.88
N SER A 27 -1.58 -4.98 22.38
CA SER A 27 -2.24 -3.85 21.69
C SER A 27 -2.44 -2.59 22.53
N ASP A 28 -2.24 -2.66 23.86
CA ASP A 28 -2.42 -1.54 24.79
C ASP A 28 -1.12 -0.77 25.10
N ASN A 29 0.04 -1.22 24.61
CA ASN A 29 1.34 -0.65 24.97
C ASN A 29 1.91 0.33 23.93
N ILE A 30 1.14 1.37 23.56
CA ILE A 30 1.71 2.50 22.82
C ILE A 30 2.70 3.21 23.75
N HIS A 31 3.96 3.33 23.33
CA HIS A 31 4.96 4.03 24.12
C HIS A 31 4.80 5.54 23.97
N ILE A 32 4.41 6.22 25.04
CA ILE A 32 4.25 7.66 25.05
C ILE A 32 5.40 8.29 25.82
N THR A 33 6.19 9.11 25.13
CA THR A 33 7.21 9.96 25.76
C THR A 33 6.58 11.32 26.03
N ASN A 34 6.27 11.57 27.31
CA ASN A 34 5.83 12.88 27.78
C ASN A 34 7.03 13.70 28.26
N SER A 35 6.94 15.01 28.11
CA SER A 35 7.83 15.91 28.84
C SER A 35 7.63 15.71 30.35
N ILE A 36 8.74 15.46 31.08
CA ILE A 36 8.77 15.16 32.53
C ILE A 36 8.99 16.45 33.36
N SER A 37 9.05 17.62 32.71
CA SER A 37 9.57 18.87 33.25
C SER A 37 8.79 20.09 32.70
N THR A 38 9.11 21.31 33.14
CA THR A 38 8.69 22.54 32.46
C THR A 38 9.28 22.67 31.04
N SER A 39 10.33 21.92 30.74
CA SER A 39 10.99 21.85 29.43
C SER A 39 10.27 20.90 28.47
N ARG A 40 10.15 21.33 27.20
CA ARG A 40 9.54 20.54 26.12
C ARG A 40 10.53 19.53 25.53
N LEU A 41 10.04 18.59 24.73
CA LEU A 41 10.87 17.65 23.96
C LEU A 41 11.30 18.26 22.61
N SER A 42 12.42 17.78 22.08
CA SER A 42 12.91 18.09 20.73
C SER A 42 13.36 16.81 20.02
N ILE A 43 13.24 16.78 18.70
CA ILE A 43 13.72 15.68 17.83
C ILE A 43 14.76 16.26 16.88
N ILE A 44 15.94 15.63 16.83
CA ILE A 44 17.00 15.94 15.87
C ILE A 44 16.91 14.94 14.72
N ILE A 45 16.89 15.46 13.51
CA ILE A 45 16.86 14.68 12.27
C ILE A 45 18.08 15.08 11.45
N ASN A 46 18.87 14.10 11.01
CA ASN A 46 20.07 14.36 10.22
C ASN A 46 19.71 14.78 8.78
N ASP A 47 20.72 15.05 7.95
CA ASP A 47 20.53 15.44 6.56
C ASP A 47 20.06 14.31 5.64
N GLU A 48 20.13 13.06 6.08
CA GLU A 48 19.57 11.86 5.42
C GLU A 48 18.08 11.63 5.79
N GLY A 49 17.51 12.43 6.70
CA GLY A 49 16.12 12.29 7.13
C GLY A 49 15.91 11.26 8.25
N ILE A 50 16.98 10.77 8.88
CA ILE A 50 16.93 9.81 9.98
C ILE A 50 16.87 10.55 11.31
N ILE A 51 16.02 10.07 12.23
CA ILE A 51 15.97 10.57 13.61
C ILE A 51 17.28 10.19 14.32
N GLU A 52 18.06 11.20 14.69
CA GLU A 52 19.35 11.03 15.37
C GLU A 52 19.17 10.93 16.89
N ASP A 53 18.31 11.78 17.46
CA ASP A 53 18.08 11.81 18.92
C ASP A 53 16.72 12.42 19.27
N ILE A 54 16.20 12.04 20.44
CA ILE A 54 15.03 12.63 21.11
C ILE A 54 15.48 13.16 22.46
N ILE A 55 15.56 14.49 22.57
CA ILE A 55 16.16 15.16 23.72
C ILE A 55 15.17 16.07 24.44
N ASP A 56 15.52 16.41 25.67
CA ASP A 56 14.95 17.57 26.34
C ASP A 56 15.44 18.85 25.64
N SER A 57 14.53 19.78 25.31
CA SER A 57 14.87 21.01 24.59
C SER A 57 15.88 21.90 25.34
N SER A 58 15.95 21.79 26.68
CA SER A 58 16.95 22.50 27.48
C SER A 58 18.36 21.93 27.36
N ARG A 59 18.50 20.70 26.83
CA ARG A 59 19.78 20.01 26.62
C ARG A 59 20.33 20.20 25.20
N PHE A 60 19.56 20.81 24.31
CA PHE A 60 20.05 21.14 22.98
C PHE A 60 21.12 22.23 23.08
N SER A 61 22.35 21.88 22.72
CA SER A 61 23.44 22.84 22.54
C SER A 61 23.63 23.05 21.03
N PRO A 62 23.76 24.30 20.55
CA PRO A 62 23.79 24.64 19.11
C PRO A 62 25.10 24.24 18.39
N SER A 63 25.67 23.08 18.70
CA SER A 63 26.85 22.55 18.00
C SER A 63 26.57 22.18 16.53
N VAL A 64 25.30 21.93 16.18
CA VAL A 64 24.87 21.64 14.81
C VAL A 64 24.69 22.94 14.03
N LYS A 65 25.60 23.21 13.08
CA LYS A 65 25.51 24.36 12.16
C LYS A 65 24.50 24.07 11.04
N ASN A 66 23.80 25.10 10.56
CA ASN A 66 22.86 25.03 9.42
C ASN A 66 21.65 24.09 9.63
N ILE A 67 21.13 24.00 10.85
CA ILE A 67 19.91 23.26 11.15
C ILE A 67 18.66 24.08 10.81
N ILE A 68 17.67 23.44 10.18
CA ILE A 68 16.33 24.02 10.01
C ILE A 68 15.57 23.79 11.31
N GLU A 69 14.93 24.80 11.87
CA GLU A 69 14.14 24.67 13.08
C GLU A 69 12.65 24.79 12.79
N ILE A 70 11.85 23.86 13.34
CA ILE A 70 10.38 23.91 13.32
C ILE A 70 9.89 23.89 14.76
N ASP A 71 9.14 24.94 15.14
CA ASP A 71 8.48 25.00 16.44
C ASP A 71 7.14 24.26 16.40
N CYS A 72 7.02 23.19 17.19
CA CYS A 72 5.79 22.39 17.30
C CYS A 72 4.75 23.01 18.24
N ASN A 73 5.02 24.16 18.88
CA ASN A 73 4.09 24.93 19.71
C ASN A 73 3.36 24.12 20.79
N GLY A 74 4.04 23.14 21.41
CA GLY A 74 3.42 22.26 22.41
C GLY A 74 2.48 21.21 21.83
N GLY A 75 2.58 20.93 20.53
CA GLY A 75 1.84 19.88 19.84
C GLY A 75 2.31 18.47 20.18
N VAL A 76 1.60 17.50 19.61
CA VAL A 76 1.93 16.08 19.65
C VAL A 76 2.63 15.71 18.34
N VAL A 77 3.74 14.99 18.43
CA VAL A 77 4.42 14.41 17.26
C VAL A 77 4.18 12.91 17.26
N MET A 78 3.82 12.38 16.09
CA MET A 78 3.55 10.97 15.85
C MET A 78 4.29 10.51 14.59
N PRO A 79 4.58 9.21 14.45
CA PRO A 79 5.07 8.66 13.20
C PRO A 79 4.04 8.90 12.10
N GLY A 80 4.52 9.03 10.86
CA GLY A 80 3.63 9.03 9.71
C GLY A 80 2.86 7.71 9.63
N PHE A 81 1.60 7.78 9.17
CA PHE A 81 0.77 6.60 9.06
C PHE A 81 1.24 5.71 7.91
N VAL A 82 1.14 4.39 8.14
CA VAL A 82 1.39 3.36 7.14
C VAL A 82 0.03 2.80 6.72
N ASP A 83 -0.36 3.03 5.47
CA ASP A 83 -1.52 2.38 4.88
C ASP A 83 -1.07 1.10 4.17
N ALA A 84 -1.22 -0.04 4.83
CA ALA A 84 -0.65 -1.32 4.40
C ALA A 84 -1.47 -2.03 3.31
N HIS A 85 -2.58 -1.45 2.84
CA HIS A 85 -3.42 -2.11 1.84
C HIS A 85 -4.26 -1.13 1.03
N THR A 86 -3.86 -0.84 -0.21
CA THR A 86 -4.67 0.03 -1.10
C THR A 86 -4.72 -0.46 -2.55
N HIS A 87 -5.76 -0.04 -3.28
CA HIS A 87 -5.89 -0.22 -4.73
C HIS A 87 -6.00 1.17 -5.39
N PRO A 88 -4.92 1.97 -5.44
CA PRO A 88 -5.05 3.42 -5.64
C PRO A 88 -5.10 3.84 -7.13
N VAL A 89 -4.85 2.90 -8.04
CA VAL A 89 -4.82 3.14 -9.50
C VAL A 89 -6.04 2.52 -10.16
N TRP A 90 -7.05 3.37 -10.39
CA TRP A 90 -8.23 3.02 -11.17
C TRP A 90 -8.79 4.25 -11.91
N ALA A 91 -9.61 3.98 -12.92
CA ALA A 91 -10.45 4.96 -13.59
C ALA A 91 -11.94 4.63 -13.45
N GLY A 92 -12.78 5.65 -13.64
CA GLY A 92 -14.22 5.59 -13.38
C GLY A 92 -14.57 5.61 -11.88
N ASP A 93 -15.86 5.54 -11.59
CA ASP A 93 -16.40 5.42 -10.24
C ASP A 93 -17.58 4.43 -10.22
N ARG A 94 -17.84 3.87 -9.04
CA ARG A 94 -18.91 2.91 -8.81
C ARG A 94 -20.05 3.51 -7.99
N VAL A 95 -20.23 4.84 -8.04
CA VAL A 95 -21.30 5.53 -7.28
C VAL A 95 -22.68 5.05 -7.72
N HIS A 96 -22.86 4.81 -9.02
CA HIS A 96 -24.12 4.26 -9.56
C HIS A 96 -24.50 2.91 -8.93
N GLU A 97 -23.53 2.04 -8.62
CA GLU A 97 -23.79 0.76 -7.94
C GLU A 97 -24.24 0.97 -6.50
N PHE A 98 -23.71 1.99 -5.82
CA PHE A 98 -24.14 2.33 -4.47
C PHE A 98 -25.63 2.72 -4.46
N THR A 99 -26.08 3.51 -5.44
CA THR A 99 -27.51 3.82 -5.61
C THR A 99 -28.36 2.58 -5.86
N MET A 100 -27.86 1.62 -6.64
CA MET A 100 -28.56 0.35 -6.90
C MET A 100 -28.66 -0.51 -5.64
N LYS A 101 -27.57 -0.64 -4.87
CA LYS A 101 -27.55 -1.35 -3.59
C LYS A 101 -28.54 -0.76 -2.60
N MET A 102 -28.56 0.58 -2.49
CA MET A 102 -29.55 1.29 -1.66
C MET A 102 -31.00 1.04 -2.10
N SER A 103 -31.21 0.75 -3.39
CA SER A 103 -32.52 0.42 -3.95
C SER A 103 -32.89 -1.06 -3.81
N GLY A 104 -32.06 -1.85 -3.11
CA GLY A 104 -32.30 -3.27 -2.84
C GLY A 104 -31.79 -4.24 -3.93
N ALA A 105 -31.01 -3.76 -4.92
CA ALA A 105 -30.45 -4.64 -5.93
C ALA A 105 -29.45 -5.64 -5.31
N SER A 106 -29.61 -6.91 -5.67
CA SER A 106 -28.69 -7.99 -5.30
C SER A 106 -27.33 -7.83 -6.00
N TYR A 107 -26.31 -8.49 -5.46
CA TYR A 107 -24.97 -8.52 -6.05
C TYR A 107 -25.00 -9.05 -7.51
N ILE A 108 -25.84 -10.07 -7.76
CA ILE A 108 -26.01 -10.68 -9.08
C ILE A 108 -26.60 -9.66 -10.07
N GLU A 109 -27.67 -8.94 -9.68
CA GLU A 109 -28.29 -7.93 -10.56
C GLU A 109 -27.35 -6.75 -10.87
N ILE A 110 -26.49 -6.37 -9.92
CA ILE A 110 -25.46 -5.34 -10.15
C ILE A 110 -24.42 -5.84 -11.14
N HIS A 111 -23.98 -7.09 -11.00
CA HIS A 111 -23.02 -7.71 -11.89
C HIS A 111 -23.57 -7.89 -13.32
N GLU A 112 -24.83 -8.33 -13.44
CA GLU A 112 -25.54 -8.46 -14.73
C GLU A 112 -25.70 -7.12 -15.46
N LYS A 113 -25.88 -6.03 -14.70
CA LYS A 113 -25.91 -4.65 -15.24
C LYS A 113 -24.52 -4.08 -15.55
N GLY A 114 -23.49 -4.91 -15.51
CA GLY A 114 -22.12 -4.53 -15.87
C GLY A 114 -21.35 -3.81 -14.77
N GLY A 115 -21.83 -3.87 -13.52
CA GLY A 115 -21.12 -3.41 -12.33
C GLY A 115 -20.03 -4.38 -11.87
N GLY A 116 -19.59 -4.24 -10.61
CA GLY A 116 -18.59 -5.12 -10.01
C GLY A 116 -17.16 -4.72 -10.36
N ILE A 117 -16.20 -5.59 -10.03
CA ILE A 117 -14.78 -5.38 -10.37
C ILE A 117 -14.56 -5.18 -11.87
N HIS A 118 -15.29 -5.91 -12.72
CA HIS A 118 -15.17 -5.78 -14.16
C HIS A 118 -15.59 -4.41 -14.72
N PHE A 119 -16.44 -3.67 -14.00
CA PHE A 119 -16.72 -2.26 -14.33
C PHE A 119 -15.44 -1.43 -14.21
N THR A 120 -14.76 -1.52 -13.06
CA THR A 120 -13.50 -0.81 -12.82
C THR A 120 -12.41 -1.26 -13.78
N VAL A 121 -12.28 -2.56 -14.03
CA VAL A 121 -11.31 -3.12 -14.98
C VAL A 121 -11.50 -2.49 -16.35
N ARG A 122 -12.73 -2.46 -16.88
CA ARG A 122 -13.01 -1.89 -18.21
C ARG A 122 -12.57 -0.43 -18.31
N HIS A 123 -12.99 0.43 -17.38
CA HIS A 123 -12.61 1.85 -17.41
C HIS A 123 -11.10 2.05 -17.20
N THR A 124 -10.47 1.23 -16.38
CA THR A 124 -9.03 1.31 -16.09
C THR A 124 -8.19 0.87 -17.31
N LYS A 125 -8.66 -0.12 -18.09
CA LYS A 125 -8.07 -0.50 -19.37
C LYS A 125 -8.18 0.63 -20.41
N GLU A 126 -9.35 1.24 -20.51
CA GLU A 126 -9.64 2.33 -21.47
C GLU A 126 -8.84 3.61 -21.15
N ALA A 127 -8.56 3.87 -19.87
CA ALA A 127 -7.78 5.03 -19.45
C ALA A 127 -6.30 4.91 -19.87
N SER A 128 -5.74 6.05 -20.28
CA SER A 128 -4.32 6.18 -20.58
C SER A 128 -3.47 6.17 -19.30
N GLU A 129 -2.19 5.84 -19.45
CA GLU A 129 -1.21 5.89 -18.35
C GLU A 129 -1.17 7.28 -17.68
N GLY A 130 -1.28 8.35 -18.47
CA GLY A 130 -1.27 9.73 -17.99
C GLY A 130 -2.49 10.09 -17.14
N GLU A 131 -3.69 9.67 -17.55
CA GLU A 131 -4.93 9.89 -16.79
C GLU A 131 -4.91 9.13 -15.45
N LEU A 132 -4.43 7.89 -15.47
CA LEU A 132 -4.26 7.06 -14.28
C LEU A 132 -3.26 7.68 -13.31
N TYR A 133 -2.11 8.16 -13.81
CA TYR A 133 -1.11 8.83 -12.98
C TYR A 133 -1.63 10.15 -12.38
N ALA A 134 -2.33 10.98 -13.16
CA ALA A 134 -2.90 12.22 -12.66
C ALA A 134 -3.91 11.98 -11.52
N SER A 135 -4.77 10.97 -11.69
CA SER A 135 -5.76 10.57 -10.68
C SER A 135 -5.09 9.98 -9.42
N LEU A 136 -4.11 9.08 -9.60
CA LEU A 136 -3.31 8.53 -8.50
C LEU A 136 -2.65 9.65 -7.69
N LYS A 137 -1.97 10.58 -8.36
CA LYS A 137 -1.28 11.70 -7.72
C LYS A 137 -2.22 12.55 -6.86
N SER A 138 -3.44 12.81 -7.33
CA SER A 138 -4.47 13.51 -6.56
C SER A 138 -4.86 12.74 -5.28
N ARG A 139 -5.08 11.43 -5.40
CA ARG A 139 -5.41 10.55 -4.26
C ARG A 139 -4.27 10.51 -3.25
N LEU A 140 -3.03 10.26 -3.69
CA LEU A 140 -1.85 10.20 -2.84
C LEU A 140 -1.59 11.52 -2.10
N LYS A 141 -1.82 12.67 -2.73
CA LYS A 141 -1.78 13.97 -2.01
C LYS A 141 -2.80 14.03 -0.88
N ASN A 142 -3.99 13.45 -1.04
CA ASN A 142 -4.98 13.41 0.03
C ASN A 142 -4.57 12.46 1.17
N PHE A 143 -3.88 11.34 0.87
CA PHE A 143 -3.26 10.49 1.88
C PHE A 143 -2.19 11.26 2.68
N CYS A 144 -1.25 11.94 2.01
CA CYS A 144 -0.25 12.78 2.68
C CYS A 144 -0.88 13.81 3.61
N ARG A 145 -1.93 14.51 3.14
CA ARG A 145 -2.64 15.53 3.93
C ARG A 145 -3.31 14.97 5.19
N LYS A 146 -3.56 13.66 5.24
CA LYS A 146 -4.14 12.96 6.39
C LYS A 146 -3.08 12.28 7.27
N GLY A 147 -1.79 12.49 6.97
CA GLY A 147 -0.67 11.99 7.77
C GLY A 147 -0.04 10.70 7.27
N THR A 148 -0.52 10.12 6.16
CA THR A 148 0.10 8.92 5.58
C THR A 148 1.42 9.26 4.92
N THR A 149 2.49 8.56 5.30
CA THR A 149 3.83 8.69 4.72
C THR A 149 4.25 7.46 3.92
N THR A 150 3.67 6.30 4.24
CA THR A 150 3.99 5.03 3.60
C THR A 150 2.70 4.35 3.17
N LEU A 151 2.67 3.86 1.93
CA LEU A 151 1.52 3.15 1.38
C LEU A 151 1.92 1.91 0.61
N GLU A 152 1.21 0.83 0.84
CA GLU A 152 1.16 -0.28 -0.09
C GLU A 152 0.15 0.01 -1.19
N CYS A 153 0.53 -0.24 -2.45
CA CYS A 153 -0.24 0.11 -3.63
C CYS A 153 -0.34 -1.10 -4.57
N LYS A 154 -1.55 -1.65 -4.70
CA LYS A 154 -1.84 -2.79 -5.55
C LYS A 154 -2.22 -2.38 -6.97
N SER A 155 -1.81 -3.23 -7.90
CA SER A 155 -2.36 -3.30 -9.26
C SER A 155 -3.67 -4.12 -9.26
N GLY A 156 -3.98 -4.90 -10.31
CA GLY A 156 -5.12 -5.83 -10.28
C GLY A 156 -6.43 -5.34 -10.89
N TYR A 157 -6.44 -4.16 -11.52
CA TYR A 157 -7.53 -3.72 -12.41
C TYR A 157 -7.16 -3.84 -13.89
N GLY A 158 -6.08 -4.55 -14.22
CA GLY A 158 -5.67 -4.85 -15.59
C GLY A 158 -6.12 -6.24 -16.05
N LEU A 159 -5.88 -7.29 -15.29
CA LEU A 159 -6.22 -8.70 -15.62
C LEU A 159 -5.65 -9.21 -16.96
N THR A 160 -4.68 -8.51 -17.53
CA THR A 160 -3.84 -8.91 -18.67
C THR A 160 -2.47 -8.30 -18.44
N TRP A 161 -1.43 -8.92 -18.99
CA TRP A 161 -0.06 -8.45 -18.77
C TRP A 161 0.13 -6.98 -19.19
N GLU A 162 -0.38 -6.59 -20.36
CA GLU A 162 -0.20 -5.24 -20.90
C GLU A 162 -0.82 -4.18 -19.99
N ASP A 163 -2.01 -4.46 -19.47
CA ASP A 163 -2.73 -3.54 -18.60
C ASP A 163 -2.17 -3.55 -17.17
N GLU A 164 -1.78 -4.71 -16.62
CA GLU A 164 -1.10 -4.78 -15.33
C GLU A 164 0.23 -4.04 -15.38
N LYS A 165 1.03 -4.24 -16.43
CA LYS A 165 2.28 -3.50 -16.64
C LYS A 165 2.03 -2.00 -16.72
N LYS A 166 0.96 -1.55 -17.36
CA LYS A 166 0.56 -0.12 -17.38
C LYS A 166 0.32 0.40 -15.96
N LEU A 167 -0.40 -0.34 -15.10
CA LEU A 167 -0.63 0.05 -13.71
C LEU A 167 0.68 0.08 -12.90
N LEU A 168 1.52 -0.94 -13.05
CA LEU A 168 2.83 -1.02 -12.38
C LEU A 168 3.76 0.12 -12.80
N LYS A 169 3.73 0.57 -14.07
CA LYS A 169 4.45 1.76 -14.54
C LYS A 169 3.95 3.04 -13.87
N VAL A 170 2.63 3.21 -13.76
CA VAL A 170 2.02 4.34 -13.04
C VAL A 170 2.48 4.38 -11.59
N LEU A 171 2.49 3.23 -10.91
CA LEU A 171 2.95 3.10 -9.52
C LEU A 171 4.45 3.36 -9.38
N THR A 172 5.28 2.77 -10.24
CA THR A 172 6.74 2.99 -10.28
C THR A 172 7.06 4.46 -10.47
N ARG A 173 6.34 5.14 -11.37
CA ARG A 173 6.47 6.58 -11.58
C ARG A 173 6.10 7.36 -10.32
N ALA A 174 5.03 6.98 -9.62
CA ALA A 174 4.62 7.64 -8.39
C ALA A 174 5.65 7.46 -7.27
N LYS A 175 6.19 6.24 -7.08
CA LYS A 175 7.26 5.92 -6.12
C LYS A 175 8.50 6.80 -6.33
N ARG A 176 8.83 7.10 -7.59
CA ARG A 176 9.96 7.97 -7.96
C ARG A 176 9.68 9.48 -7.78
N GLU A 177 8.46 9.93 -8.13
CA GLU A 177 8.17 11.37 -8.29
C GLU A 177 7.48 12.01 -7.07
N LEU A 178 6.99 11.23 -6.13
CA LEU A 178 6.24 11.73 -4.97
C LEU A 178 7.01 11.49 -3.67
N PRO A 179 6.89 12.39 -2.67
CA PRO A 179 7.55 12.26 -1.37
C PRO A 179 6.76 11.30 -0.47
N LEU A 180 6.56 10.08 -0.92
CA LEU A 180 5.86 8.99 -0.23
C LEU A 180 6.66 7.71 -0.40
N ASP A 181 6.74 6.93 0.67
CA ASP A 181 7.25 5.57 0.57
C ASP A 181 6.15 4.68 0.00
N ILE A 182 6.38 4.10 -1.16
CA ILE A 182 5.39 3.26 -1.85
C ILE A 182 5.93 1.84 -1.97
N SER A 183 5.22 0.88 -1.40
CA SER A 183 5.43 -0.56 -1.64
C SER A 183 4.47 -1.00 -2.75
N ILE A 184 4.99 -1.54 -3.85
CA ILE A 184 4.21 -1.87 -5.04
C ILE A 184 3.91 -3.36 -5.05
N THR A 185 2.64 -3.69 -5.28
CA THR A 185 2.17 -5.08 -5.27
C THR A 185 1.50 -5.47 -6.59
N TYR A 186 2.01 -6.55 -7.17
CA TYR A 186 1.44 -7.18 -8.34
C TYR A 186 0.25 -8.08 -7.93
N LEU A 187 -0.94 -7.78 -8.43
CA LEU A 187 -2.18 -8.48 -8.09
C LEU A 187 -2.97 -8.86 -9.36
N ALA A 188 -2.34 -9.51 -10.34
CA ALA A 188 -3.08 -9.97 -11.51
C ALA A 188 -4.20 -10.96 -11.17
N ALA A 189 -4.06 -11.70 -10.07
CA ALA A 189 -5.06 -12.63 -9.55
C ALA A 189 -6.11 -11.92 -8.66
N HIS A 190 -6.56 -10.72 -9.04
CA HIS A 190 -7.64 -10.00 -8.35
C HIS A 190 -9.02 -10.53 -8.73
N ALA A 191 -9.18 -10.95 -9.99
CA ALA A 191 -10.40 -11.55 -10.51
C ALA A 191 -10.10 -12.33 -11.79
N VAL A 192 -10.96 -13.29 -12.10
CA VAL A 192 -10.84 -14.09 -13.32
C VAL A 192 -11.41 -13.29 -14.51
N PRO A 193 -10.68 -13.09 -15.62
CA PRO A 193 -11.23 -12.46 -16.82
C PRO A 193 -12.45 -13.22 -17.37
N LYS A 194 -13.42 -12.51 -17.94
CA LYS A 194 -14.70 -13.09 -18.39
C LYS A 194 -14.59 -14.19 -19.46
N ASN A 195 -13.48 -14.27 -20.18
CA ASN A 195 -13.26 -15.18 -21.31
C ASN A 195 -12.36 -16.38 -20.98
N THR A 196 -12.13 -16.67 -19.70
CA THR A 196 -11.34 -17.81 -19.22
C THR A 196 -11.87 -18.27 -17.86
N ASN A 197 -11.27 -19.30 -17.29
CA ASN A 197 -11.56 -19.77 -15.94
C ASN A 197 -10.34 -19.61 -15.01
N ALA A 198 -10.57 -19.79 -13.71
CA ALA A 198 -9.55 -19.57 -12.68
C ALA A 198 -8.29 -20.42 -12.90
N GLU A 199 -8.43 -21.67 -13.36
CA GLU A 199 -7.31 -22.59 -13.54
C GLU A 199 -6.46 -22.18 -14.75
N GLU A 200 -7.10 -21.96 -15.90
CA GLU A 200 -6.41 -21.48 -17.11
C GLU A 200 -5.69 -20.15 -16.87
N PHE A 201 -6.33 -19.23 -16.14
CA PHE A 201 -5.71 -17.94 -15.85
C PHE A 201 -4.61 -18.04 -14.79
N THR A 202 -4.71 -18.99 -13.85
CA THR A 202 -3.61 -19.34 -12.94
C THR A 202 -2.37 -19.77 -13.73
N GLU A 203 -2.52 -20.69 -14.68
CA GLU A 203 -1.43 -21.11 -15.56
C GLU A 203 -0.89 -19.95 -16.39
N LYS A 204 -1.75 -19.05 -16.86
CA LYS A 204 -1.33 -17.86 -17.59
C LYS A 204 -0.52 -16.90 -16.71
N ILE A 205 -0.94 -16.67 -15.46
CA ILE A 205 -0.17 -15.83 -14.53
C ILE A 205 1.22 -16.43 -14.31
N ILE A 206 1.29 -17.72 -14.00
CA ILE A 206 2.53 -18.42 -13.64
C ILE A 206 3.48 -18.53 -14.85
N ASN A 207 2.99 -19.03 -15.98
CA ASN A 207 3.85 -19.39 -17.11
C ASN A 207 4.09 -18.24 -18.11
N GLU A 208 3.29 -17.16 -18.06
CA GLU A 208 3.40 -16.03 -18.98
C GLU A 208 3.65 -14.71 -18.24
N GLN A 209 2.78 -14.30 -17.31
CA GLN A 209 2.86 -12.95 -16.74
C GLN A 209 4.02 -12.78 -15.76
N ILE A 210 4.29 -13.74 -14.88
CA ILE A 210 5.39 -13.68 -13.90
C ILE A 210 6.77 -13.61 -14.61
N PRO A 211 7.06 -14.42 -15.65
CA PRO A 211 8.28 -14.24 -16.44
C PRO A 211 8.41 -12.85 -17.09
N LEU A 212 7.31 -12.30 -17.59
CA LEU A 212 7.29 -10.95 -18.18
C LEU A 212 7.47 -9.84 -17.13
N LEU A 213 6.92 -10.04 -15.92
CA LEU A 213 7.10 -9.22 -14.74
C LEU A 213 8.59 -9.17 -14.35
N GLU A 214 9.21 -10.33 -14.16
CA GLU A 214 10.64 -10.44 -13.83
C GLU A 214 11.52 -9.77 -14.91
N ALA A 215 11.24 -10.05 -16.18
CA ALA A 215 11.98 -9.44 -17.29
C ALA A 215 11.83 -7.91 -17.33
N SER A 216 10.68 -7.37 -16.95
CA SER A 216 10.45 -5.92 -16.92
C SER A 216 11.11 -5.26 -15.71
N MET A 217 11.15 -5.92 -14.56
CA MET A 217 11.92 -5.49 -13.39
C MET A 217 13.42 -5.47 -13.69
N LYS A 218 13.97 -6.52 -14.31
CA LYS A 218 15.38 -6.60 -14.72
C LYS A 218 15.78 -5.50 -15.72
N LYS A 219 14.84 -5.03 -16.54
CA LYS A 219 15.04 -3.89 -17.45
C LYS A 219 14.90 -2.52 -16.78
N GLY A 220 14.50 -2.46 -15.51
CA GLY A 220 14.22 -1.22 -14.78
C GLY A 220 12.97 -0.48 -15.28
N GLU A 221 12.05 -1.17 -15.96
CA GLU A 221 10.82 -0.55 -16.47
C GLU A 221 9.76 -0.37 -15.38
N ILE A 222 9.80 -1.23 -14.36
CA ILE A 222 8.90 -1.28 -13.21
C ILE A 222 9.67 -1.72 -11.97
N ASP A 223 9.18 -1.34 -10.80
CA ASP A 223 9.73 -1.70 -9.49
C ASP A 223 8.60 -2.29 -8.64
N VAL A 224 8.70 -3.57 -8.26
CA VAL A 224 7.63 -4.32 -7.60
C VAL A 224 8.21 -5.06 -6.42
N ASP A 225 7.57 -4.91 -5.27
CA ASP A 225 8.04 -5.44 -3.99
C ASP A 225 7.32 -6.74 -3.63
N ASN A 226 6.03 -6.84 -3.97
CA ASN A 226 5.17 -7.96 -3.54
C ASN A 226 4.33 -8.55 -4.67
N ILE A 227 3.85 -9.78 -4.45
CA ILE A 227 2.80 -10.46 -5.20
C ILE A 227 1.60 -10.73 -4.29
N ASP A 228 0.39 -10.66 -4.84
CA ASP A 228 -0.86 -10.84 -4.10
C ASP A 228 -1.87 -11.64 -4.93
N VAL A 229 -2.81 -12.30 -4.24
CA VAL A 229 -3.88 -13.12 -4.83
C VAL A 229 -5.17 -12.97 -4.02
N PHE A 230 -6.30 -12.83 -4.72
CA PHE A 230 -7.61 -12.89 -4.08
C PHE A 230 -8.11 -14.34 -3.92
N CYS A 231 -7.81 -14.93 -2.77
CA CYS A 231 -8.23 -16.29 -2.39
C CYS A 231 -9.68 -16.28 -1.86
N GLU A 232 -10.64 -16.44 -2.76
CA GLU A 232 -12.06 -16.39 -2.45
C GLU A 232 -12.87 -17.37 -3.32
N LYS A 233 -14.00 -17.83 -2.79
CA LYS A 233 -14.91 -18.75 -3.47
C LYS A 233 -15.41 -18.13 -4.78
N GLY A 234 -15.12 -18.82 -5.88
CA GLY A 234 -15.48 -18.34 -7.22
C GLY A 234 -14.47 -17.37 -7.84
N VAL A 235 -13.34 -17.12 -7.18
CA VAL A 235 -12.21 -16.33 -7.69
C VAL A 235 -10.98 -17.23 -7.84
N TYR A 236 -10.15 -17.38 -6.81
CA TYR A 236 -9.06 -18.35 -6.73
C TYR A 236 -9.17 -19.19 -5.47
N ASN A 237 -8.95 -20.50 -5.60
CA ASN A 237 -8.91 -21.40 -4.45
C ASN A 237 -7.51 -21.43 -3.80
N ILE A 238 -7.40 -22.05 -2.62
CA ILE A 238 -6.14 -22.15 -1.86
C ILE A 238 -4.98 -22.73 -2.70
N ASN A 239 -5.22 -23.78 -3.49
CA ASN A 239 -4.17 -24.40 -4.28
C ASN A 239 -3.67 -23.47 -5.40
N GLN A 240 -4.58 -22.80 -6.09
CA GLN A 240 -4.25 -21.81 -7.11
C GLN A 240 -3.48 -20.64 -6.51
N THR A 241 -3.92 -20.13 -5.36
CA THR A 241 -3.25 -19.08 -4.62
C THR A 241 -1.81 -19.44 -4.28
N LYS A 242 -1.58 -20.62 -3.67
CA LYS A 242 -0.23 -21.08 -3.33
C LYS A 242 0.69 -21.11 -4.54
N ARG A 243 0.24 -21.71 -5.64
CA ARG A 243 1.04 -21.84 -6.86
C ARG A 243 1.43 -20.49 -7.46
N ILE A 244 0.52 -19.51 -7.43
CA ILE A 244 0.81 -18.16 -7.91
C ILE A 244 1.82 -17.45 -7.00
N LEU A 245 1.63 -17.55 -5.67
CA LEU A 245 2.55 -16.93 -4.71
C LEU A 245 3.94 -17.56 -4.76
N GLU A 246 4.03 -18.89 -4.81
CA GLU A 246 5.28 -19.64 -4.97
C GLU A 246 6.05 -19.15 -6.21
N ALA A 247 5.39 -19.05 -7.37
CA ALA A 247 6.01 -18.56 -8.59
C ALA A 247 6.50 -17.11 -8.49
N GLY A 248 5.78 -16.23 -7.78
CA GLY A 248 6.23 -14.85 -7.55
C GLY A 248 7.40 -14.77 -6.56
N MET A 249 7.40 -15.63 -5.54
CA MET A 249 8.47 -15.73 -4.56
C MET A 249 9.76 -16.28 -5.17
N GLU A 250 9.67 -17.18 -6.14
CA GLU A 250 10.83 -17.70 -6.89
C GLU A 250 11.60 -16.59 -7.63
N ILE A 251 10.94 -15.51 -8.05
CA ILE A 251 11.58 -14.34 -8.67
C ILE A 251 11.91 -13.23 -7.65
N GLY A 252 11.77 -13.50 -6.35
CA GLY A 252 12.19 -12.62 -5.26
C GLY A 252 11.13 -11.67 -4.71
N LEU A 253 9.85 -11.83 -5.06
CA LEU A 253 8.77 -11.00 -4.49
C LEU A 253 8.32 -11.53 -3.13
N ALA A 254 7.86 -10.63 -2.25
CA ALA A 254 7.19 -11.04 -1.01
C ALA A 254 5.73 -11.45 -1.29
N GLY A 255 5.26 -12.53 -0.67
CA GLY A 255 3.89 -13.01 -0.82
C GLY A 255 2.90 -12.32 0.11
N ASN A 256 1.77 -11.87 -0.44
CA ASN A 256 0.58 -11.42 0.27
C ASN A 256 -0.65 -12.12 -0.30
N PHE A 257 -1.79 -12.05 0.38
CA PHE A 257 -3.06 -12.56 -0.15
C PHE A 257 -4.25 -11.90 0.55
N HIS A 258 -5.34 -11.73 -0.18
CA HIS A 258 -6.67 -11.56 0.41
C HIS A 258 -7.25 -12.93 0.68
N ALA A 259 -7.59 -13.23 1.92
CA ALA A 259 -8.25 -14.47 2.30
C ALA A 259 -9.41 -14.20 3.25
N ASP A 260 -10.40 -15.10 3.19
CA ASP A 260 -11.48 -15.20 4.16
C ASP A 260 -12.34 -13.91 4.27
N GLU A 261 -12.39 -13.10 3.21
CA GLU A 261 -13.13 -11.82 3.19
C GLU A 261 -14.65 -12.02 3.16
N LEU A 262 -15.15 -12.91 2.29
CA LEU A 262 -16.58 -13.19 2.13
C LEU A 262 -16.92 -14.60 2.59
N THR A 263 -16.07 -15.58 2.27
CA THR A 263 -16.23 -16.98 2.68
C THR A 263 -15.02 -17.42 3.49
N CYS A 264 -15.25 -18.02 4.66
CA CYS A 264 -14.19 -18.70 5.39
C CYS A 264 -13.76 -19.97 4.64
N LEU A 265 -12.68 -19.86 3.88
CA LEU A 265 -12.03 -20.96 3.17
C LEU A 265 -10.90 -21.58 4.01
N GLY A 266 -10.45 -20.87 5.05
CA GLY A 266 -9.25 -21.22 5.82
C GLY A 266 -7.98 -20.76 5.10
N GLY A 267 -8.08 -19.70 4.27
CA GLY A 267 -6.94 -19.20 3.50
C GLY A 267 -5.82 -18.68 4.39
N ALA A 268 -6.17 -17.97 5.48
CA ALA A 268 -5.19 -17.47 6.44
C ALA A 268 -4.35 -18.58 7.09
N GLU A 269 -4.95 -19.74 7.40
CA GLU A 269 -4.23 -20.87 8.01
C GLU A 269 -3.48 -21.71 6.97
N ALA A 270 -4.05 -21.84 5.77
CA ALA A 270 -3.54 -22.76 4.78
C ALA A 270 -2.38 -22.20 3.95
N ILE A 271 -2.30 -20.87 3.75
CA ILE A 271 -1.36 -20.23 2.82
C ILE A 271 -0.08 -19.74 3.52
N ILE A 272 -0.16 -19.34 4.80
CA ILE A 272 1.00 -18.98 5.64
C ILE A 272 1.86 -20.22 5.91
#